data_AF-A0A946YL16-F1
#
_entry.id   AF-A0A946YL16-F1
#
_cell.length_a   1.000
_cell.length_b   1.000
_cell.length_c   1.000
_cell.angle_alpha   90.00
_cell.angle_beta   90.00
_cell.angle_gamma   90.00
#
_symmetry.space_group_name_H-M   'P 1'
#
loop_
_entity.id
_entity.type
_entity.pdbx_description
1 polymer ?
#
loop_
_entity_poly.entity_id
_entity_poly.type
_entity_poly.pdbx_seq_one_letter_code
_entity_poly.pdbx_strand_id
1 'polypeptide(L)'
;MNDLEKLLFLRGVASEYFSYAGERVEIPYELRLKYLQALGYDINDAEAISRAIFELDAQPWQSWLQPFNVLAQGESEYVDMRLAPGELDSPINWCLTTETGETRSGHLVAADLQEVGDYTIDKVRYSARRLPLDGLPCGYHKFTLAGPQQQASATLVVAPAQCYAGNVEPVSATPVTQPGKRGLLGISCQLYTLRSARNWGIGDFTDLQELVGYCAARGIEFIALNPLHAPNFAGVDFASPYSPSD
;
A
#
# COMPACT_ATOMS: atom_id res chain seq x y z
N MET A 1 11.28 27.18 -6.04
CA MET A 1 11.32 25.88 -6.74
C MET A 1 10.61 26.08 -8.06
N ASN A 2 11.17 25.62 -9.18
CA ASN A 2 10.46 25.62 -10.46
C ASN A 2 9.20 24.75 -10.35
N ASP A 3 8.09 25.09 -10.99
CA ASP A 3 6.85 24.30 -10.94
C ASP A 3 7.07 22.86 -11.39
N LEU A 4 7.90 22.64 -12.40
CA LEU A 4 8.29 21.29 -12.83
C LEU A 4 9.05 20.52 -11.73
N GLU A 5 9.94 21.18 -10.98
CA GLU A 5 10.61 20.56 -9.83
C GLU A 5 9.64 20.26 -8.69
N LYS A 6 8.66 21.15 -8.44
CA LYS A 6 7.60 20.91 -7.46
C LYS A 6 6.74 19.71 -7.87
N LEU A 7 6.37 19.61 -9.15
CA LEU A 7 5.59 18.49 -9.66
C LEU A 7 6.37 17.17 -9.58
N LEU A 8 7.66 17.17 -9.91
CA LEU A 8 8.54 16.01 -9.75
C LEU A 8 8.57 15.52 -8.30
N PHE A 9 8.71 16.45 -7.35
CA PHE A 9 8.67 16.15 -5.92
C PHE A 9 7.32 15.55 -5.51
N LEU A 10 6.20 16.17 -5.89
CA LEU A 10 4.84 15.70 -5.57
C LEU A 10 4.53 14.33 -6.18
N ARG A 11 5.19 13.97 -7.30
CA ARG A 11 5.09 12.65 -7.94
C ARG A 11 6.11 11.63 -7.41
N GLY A 12 6.93 12.00 -6.42
CA GLY A 12 7.92 11.10 -5.83
C GLY A 12 9.10 10.77 -6.74
N VAL A 13 9.38 11.61 -7.75
CA VAL A 13 10.53 11.42 -8.64
C VAL A 13 11.79 11.95 -7.97
N ALA A 14 12.60 11.04 -7.46
CA ALA A 14 13.86 11.37 -6.81
C ALA A 14 14.81 12.16 -7.73
N SER A 15 15.62 13.04 -7.15
CA SER A 15 16.70 13.75 -7.85
C SER A 15 17.99 12.94 -7.87
N GLU A 16 18.10 11.92 -7.01
CA GLU A 16 19.30 11.13 -6.81
C GLU A 16 18.97 9.79 -6.16
N TYR A 17 19.91 8.85 -6.25
CA TYR A 17 19.85 7.57 -5.57
C TYR A 17 21.27 7.06 -5.26
N PHE A 18 21.36 6.03 -4.42
CA PHE A 18 22.61 5.27 -4.25
C PHE A 18 22.58 4.04 -5.15
N SER A 19 23.60 3.87 -5.98
CA SER A 19 23.73 2.71 -6.86
C SER A 19 23.96 1.42 -6.05
N TYR A 20 23.86 0.27 -6.71
CA TYR A 20 24.15 -1.02 -6.07
C TYR A 20 25.62 -1.13 -5.59
N ALA A 21 26.52 -0.28 -6.10
CA ALA A 21 27.91 -0.17 -5.66
C ALA A 21 28.10 0.82 -4.49
N GLY A 22 27.02 1.45 -4.00
CA GLY A 22 27.05 2.42 -2.92
C GLY A 22 27.44 3.84 -3.34
N GLU A 23 27.54 4.09 -4.65
CA GLU A 23 27.88 5.42 -5.17
C GLU A 23 26.63 6.29 -5.23
N ARG A 24 26.75 7.55 -4.81
CA ARG A 24 25.68 8.53 -4.99
C ARG A 24 25.60 8.92 -6.47
N VAL A 25 24.45 8.74 -7.08
CA VAL A 25 24.17 9.06 -8.48
C VAL A 25 23.08 10.12 -8.54
N GLU A 26 23.41 11.27 -9.12
CA GLU A 26 22.42 12.30 -9.46
C GLU A 26 21.68 11.90 -10.75
N ILE A 27 20.36 12.09 -10.77
CA ILE A 27 19.53 11.82 -11.93
C ILE A 27 19.44 13.09 -12.77
N PRO A 28 19.90 13.08 -14.05
CA PRO A 28 19.83 14.26 -14.90
C PRO A 28 18.41 14.82 -15.00
N TYR A 29 18.28 16.14 -14.89
CA TYR A 29 16.98 16.83 -14.90
C TYR A 29 16.13 16.48 -16.13
N GLU A 30 16.74 16.42 -17.32
CA GLU A 30 16.05 16.05 -18.56
C GLU A 30 15.47 14.62 -18.52
N LEU A 31 16.14 13.69 -17.84
CA LEU A 31 15.63 12.32 -17.67
C LEU A 31 14.44 12.32 -16.72
N ARG A 32 14.47 13.12 -15.65
CA ARG A 32 13.33 13.32 -14.73
C ARG A 32 12.11 13.88 -15.47
N LEU A 33 12.30 14.80 -16.42
CA LEU A 33 11.19 15.30 -17.24
C LEU A 33 10.57 14.23 -18.15
N LYS A 34 11.36 13.28 -18.67
CA LYS A 34 10.81 12.14 -19.43
C LYS A 34 9.90 11.26 -18.59
N TYR A 35 10.12 11.15 -17.28
CA TYR A 35 9.19 10.47 -16.38
C TYR A 35 7.84 11.19 -16.32
N LEU A 36 7.82 12.52 -16.22
CA LEU A 36 6.56 13.28 -16.27
C LEU A 36 5.84 13.06 -17.61
N GLN A 37 6.55 13.09 -18.73
CA GLN A 37 5.96 12.81 -20.04
C GLN A 37 5.39 11.39 -20.13
N ALA A 38 6.08 10.39 -19.58
CA ALA A 38 5.60 9.01 -19.52
C ALA A 38 4.35 8.85 -18.63
N LEU A 39 4.19 9.70 -17.60
CA LEU A 39 2.98 9.81 -16.79
C LEU A 39 1.85 10.59 -17.49
N GLY A 40 2.09 11.11 -18.71
CA GLY A 40 1.11 11.81 -19.52
C GLY A 40 1.09 13.34 -19.34
N TYR A 41 2.08 13.94 -18.68
CA TYR A 41 2.16 15.40 -18.55
C TYR A 41 2.73 16.05 -19.81
N ASP A 42 2.11 17.13 -20.26
CA ASP A 42 2.75 18.08 -21.17
C ASP A 42 3.60 19.06 -20.37
N ILE A 43 4.92 18.85 -20.41
CA ILE A 43 5.91 19.66 -19.68
C ILE A 43 6.07 21.08 -20.25
N ASN A 44 5.51 21.37 -21.42
CA ASN A 44 5.57 22.70 -22.04
C ASN A 44 4.32 23.54 -21.75
N ASP A 45 3.29 22.96 -21.15
CA ASP A 45 2.05 23.64 -20.77
C ASP A 45 2.10 24.04 -19.28
N ALA A 46 2.51 25.28 -19.02
CA ALA A 46 2.63 25.80 -17.65
C ALA A 46 1.29 25.81 -16.88
N GLU A 47 0.16 25.96 -17.58
CA GLU A 47 -1.17 25.93 -16.95
C GLU A 47 -1.53 24.50 -16.54
N ALA A 48 -1.27 23.52 -17.41
CA ALA A 48 -1.46 22.11 -17.08
C ALA A 48 -0.58 21.66 -15.90
N ILE A 49 0.67 22.12 -15.85
CA ILE A 49 1.58 21.84 -14.72
C ILE A 49 1.06 22.47 -13.42
N SER A 50 0.64 23.74 -13.47
CA SER A 50 0.08 24.43 -12.30
C SER A 50 -1.18 23.73 -11.78
N ARG A 51 -2.07 23.29 -12.68
CA ARG A 51 -3.25 22.50 -12.34
C ARG A 51 -2.88 21.17 -11.69
N ALA A 52 -1.91 20.43 -12.25
CA ALA A 52 -1.46 19.16 -11.69
C ALA A 52 -0.87 19.31 -10.29
N ILE A 53 -0.12 20.40 -10.04
CA ILE A 53 0.39 20.74 -8.72
C ILE A 53 -0.78 21.02 -7.77
N PHE A 54 -1.76 21.81 -8.19
CA PHE A 54 -2.94 22.11 -7.38
C PHE A 54 -3.71 20.84 -7.01
N GLU A 55 -3.95 19.94 -7.97
CA GLU A 55 -4.65 18.66 -7.77
C GLU A 55 -3.95 17.73 -6.78
N LEU A 56 -2.62 17.73 -6.74
CA LEU A 56 -1.84 16.88 -5.85
C LEU A 56 -1.63 17.44 -4.45
N ASP A 57 -1.52 18.77 -4.34
CA ASP A 57 -1.10 19.45 -3.11
C ASP A 57 -2.28 20.11 -2.39
N ALA A 58 -3.03 20.97 -3.10
CA ALA A 58 -4.05 21.83 -2.51
C ALA A 58 -5.46 21.22 -2.57
N GLN A 59 -5.90 20.70 -3.72
CA GLN A 59 -7.23 20.14 -3.93
C GLN A 59 -7.62 19.07 -2.89
N PRO A 60 -6.71 18.19 -2.41
CA PRO A 60 -7.05 17.21 -1.39
C PRO A 60 -7.53 17.82 -0.06
N TRP A 61 -7.23 19.09 0.22
CA TRP A 61 -7.72 19.80 1.41
C TRP A 61 -9.16 20.29 1.30
N GLN A 62 -9.71 20.30 0.10
CA GLN A 62 -11.12 20.65 -0.16
C GLN A 62 -12.05 19.44 -0.05
N SER A 63 -11.52 18.24 0.21
CA SER A 63 -12.30 17.02 0.44
C SER A 63 -12.25 16.63 1.91
N TRP A 64 -13.41 16.37 2.52
CA TRP A 64 -13.48 15.98 3.93
C TRP A 64 -12.64 14.77 4.28
N LEU A 65 -12.58 13.77 3.40
CA LEU A 65 -11.86 12.52 3.64
C LEU A 65 -10.92 12.21 2.48
N GLN A 66 -9.78 11.61 2.81
CA GLN A 66 -9.02 10.83 1.83
C GLN A 66 -9.83 9.58 1.46
N PRO A 67 -9.91 9.18 0.17
CA PRO A 67 -10.70 8.02 -0.24
C PRO A 67 -10.29 6.71 0.43
N PHE A 68 -9.01 6.60 0.81
CA PHE A 68 -8.43 5.40 1.41
C PHE A 68 -7.53 5.81 2.59
N ASN A 69 -7.79 5.25 3.76
CA ASN A 69 -7.06 5.52 4.99
C ASN A 69 -6.55 4.20 5.54
N VAL A 70 -5.25 4.10 5.84
CA VAL A 70 -4.63 2.87 6.34
C VAL A 70 -4.12 3.12 7.75
N LEU A 71 -4.51 2.24 8.68
CA LEU A 71 -4.12 2.26 10.09
C LEU A 71 -3.45 0.93 10.45
N ALA A 72 -2.51 0.97 11.38
CA ALA A 72 -2.00 -0.23 12.04
C ALA A 72 -2.89 -0.56 13.26
N GLN A 73 -3.30 -1.83 13.39
CA GLN A 73 -4.12 -2.29 14.50
C GLN A 73 -3.36 -2.17 15.83
N GLY A 74 -4.04 -1.66 16.86
CA GLY A 74 -3.49 -1.56 18.21
C GLY A 74 -2.55 -0.37 18.43
N GLU A 75 -2.33 0.46 17.42
CA GLU A 75 -1.86 1.83 17.60
C GLU A 75 -3.07 2.77 17.85
N SER A 76 -2.84 4.07 17.93
CA SER A 76 -3.94 5.04 17.96
C SER A 76 -4.72 4.98 16.65
N GLU A 77 -5.91 4.42 16.66
CA GLU A 77 -6.81 4.35 15.51
C GLU A 77 -7.54 5.69 15.35
N TYR A 78 -7.60 6.24 14.14
CA TYR A 78 -8.24 7.53 13.91
C TYR A 78 -8.65 7.73 12.44
N VAL A 79 -9.52 8.70 12.22
CA VAL A 79 -9.75 9.27 10.89
C VAL A 79 -9.52 10.76 10.96
N ASP A 80 -8.67 11.27 10.05
CA ASP A 80 -8.46 12.70 9.88
C ASP A 80 -9.45 13.23 8.85
N MET A 81 -10.09 14.35 9.16
CA MET A 81 -11.03 15.05 8.27
C MET A 81 -10.60 16.49 8.01
N ARG A 82 -10.76 16.97 6.78
CA ARG A 82 -10.29 18.30 6.35
C ARG A 82 -11.48 19.21 6.10
N LEU A 83 -11.52 20.34 6.80
CA LEU A 83 -12.71 21.19 6.89
C LEU A 83 -12.35 22.64 6.57
N ALA A 84 -13.26 23.33 5.89
CA ALA A 84 -13.21 24.78 5.79
C ALA A 84 -13.62 25.43 7.13
N PRO A 85 -13.25 26.70 7.38
CA PRO A 85 -13.55 27.38 8.65
C PRO A 85 -15.03 27.37 9.05
N GLY A 86 -15.94 27.54 8.08
CA GLY A 86 -17.39 27.56 8.33
C GLY A 86 -18.00 26.21 8.72
N GLU A 87 -17.22 25.13 8.63
CA GLU A 87 -17.69 23.76 8.90
C GLU A 87 -17.26 23.26 10.28
N LEU A 88 -16.30 23.93 10.93
CA LEU A 88 -15.70 23.50 12.19
C LEU A 88 -16.73 23.44 13.34
N ASP A 89 -17.64 24.42 13.40
CA ASP A 89 -18.67 24.53 14.43
C ASP A 89 -19.99 23.81 14.05
N SER A 90 -20.07 23.24 12.84
CA SER A 90 -21.27 22.56 12.37
C SER A 90 -21.32 21.12 12.90
N PRO A 91 -22.52 20.61 13.28
CA PRO A 91 -22.66 19.22 13.70
C PRO A 91 -22.45 18.27 12.51
N ILE A 92 -21.61 17.25 12.72
CA ILE A 92 -21.30 16.21 11.74
C ILE A 92 -21.65 14.86 12.34
N ASN A 93 -22.46 14.07 11.63
CA ASN A 93 -22.69 12.67 11.96
C ASN A 93 -21.63 11.81 11.30
N TRP A 94 -21.12 10.82 12.02
CA TRP A 94 -20.21 9.83 11.46
C TRP A 94 -20.80 8.42 11.58
N CYS A 95 -20.44 7.56 10.65
CA CYS A 95 -20.82 6.15 10.65
C CYS A 95 -19.66 5.30 10.13
N LEU A 96 -19.29 4.29 10.89
CA LEU A 96 -18.34 3.26 10.52
C LEU A 96 -19.10 1.95 10.34
N THR A 97 -19.03 1.35 9.16
CA THR A 97 -19.46 -0.02 8.90
C THR A 97 -18.23 -0.88 8.73
N THR A 98 -18.02 -1.81 9.65
CA THR A 98 -16.93 -2.79 9.60
C THR A 98 -17.12 -3.76 8.43
N GLU A 99 -16.07 -4.53 8.10
CA GLU A 99 -16.08 -5.50 7.00
C GLU A 99 -17.17 -6.57 7.19
N THR A 100 -17.43 -6.94 8.45
CA THR A 100 -18.45 -7.93 8.84
C THR A 100 -19.85 -7.34 8.97
N GLY A 101 -20.01 -6.03 8.77
CA GLY A 101 -21.30 -5.33 8.80
C GLY A 101 -21.69 -4.73 10.16
N GLU A 102 -20.91 -4.92 11.23
CA GLU A 102 -21.12 -4.19 12.48
C GLU A 102 -21.01 -2.68 12.22
N THR A 103 -21.95 -1.91 12.76
CA THR A 103 -21.98 -0.46 12.57
C THR A 103 -21.78 0.26 13.90
N ARG A 104 -20.91 1.27 13.87
CA ARG A 104 -20.71 2.25 14.96
C ARG A 104 -21.00 3.63 14.41
N SER A 105 -21.64 4.48 15.18
CA SER A 105 -21.97 5.84 14.74
C SER A 105 -22.00 6.81 15.89
N GLY A 106 -21.93 8.10 15.56
CA GLY A 106 -21.98 9.18 16.52
C GLY A 106 -22.10 10.54 15.85
N HIS A 107 -22.01 11.58 16.67
CA HIS A 107 -21.99 12.97 16.23
C HIS A 107 -20.78 13.66 16.84
N LEU A 108 -20.28 14.69 16.14
CA LEU A 108 -19.15 15.49 16.59
C LEU A 108 -19.31 16.94 16.12
N VAL A 109 -18.58 17.83 16.78
CA VAL A 109 -18.26 19.18 16.31
C VAL A 109 -16.76 19.21 16.09
N ALA A 110 -16.32 19.49 14.87
CA ALA A 110 -14.92 19.30 14.50
C ALA A 110 -13.98 20.30 15.18
N ALA A 111 -14.47 21.47 15.60
CA ALA A 111 -13.73 22.45 16.39
C ALA A 111 -13.22 21.90 17.73
N ASP A 112 -13.94 20.93 18.32
CA ASP A 112 -13.58 20.30 19.60
C ASP A 112 -12.49 19.23 19.45
N LEU A 113 -12.20 18.80 18.21
CA LEU A 113 -11.20 17.79 17.92
C LEU A 113 -9.80 18.41 17.79
N GLN A 114 -8.78 17.59 18.05
CA GLN A 114 -7.39 17.98 17.86
C GLN A 114 -7.12 18.38 16.41
N GLU A 115 -6.53 19.57 16.23
CA GLU A 115 -5.97 19.98 14.95
C GLU A 115 -4.62 19.30 14.72
N VAL A 116 -4.49 18.62 13.59
CA VAL A 116 -3.30 17.84 13.21
C VAL A 116 -2.61 18.37 11.95
N GLY A 117 -3.17 19.40 11.32
CA GLY A 117 -2.58 20.08 10.18
C GLY A 117 -3.50 21.17 9.63
N ASP A 118 -2.94 22.01 8.76
CA ASP A 118 -3.70 23.03 8.05
C ASP A 118 -3.09 23.36 6.69
N TYR A 119 -3.90 23.98 5.84
CA TYR A 119 -3.48 24.42 4.51
C TYR A 119 -4.30 25.62 4.07
N THR A 120 -3.68 26.58 3.39
CA THR A 120 -4.38 27.80 2.92
C THR A 120 -4.52 27.79 1.40
N ILE A 121 -5.76 27.87 0.91
CA ILE A 121 -6.11 27.98 -0.52
C ILE A 121 -6.90 29.27 -0.70
N ASP A 122 -6.45 30.18 -1.57
CA ASP A 122 -7.17 31.43 -1.86
C ASP A 122 -7.62 32.22 -0.61
N LYS A 123 -6.75 32.25 0.42
CA LYS A 123 -6.97 32.88 1.75
C LYS A 123 -7.97 32.15 2.66
N VAL A 124 -8.48 31.00 2.25
CA VAL A 124 -9.27 30.10 3.10
C VAL A 124 -8.34 29.11 3.78
N ARG A 125 -8.30 29.11 5.11
CA ARG A 125 -7.51 28.15 5.89
C ARG A 125 -8.34 26.90 6.19
N TYR A 126 -8.00 25.80 5.54
CA TYR A 126 -8.53 24.48 5.83
C TYR A 126 -7.81 23.87 7.03
N SER A 127 -8.53 23.13 7.86
CA SER A 127 -8.01 22.52 9.08
C SER A 127 -8.26 21.01 9.04
N ALA A 128 -7.22 20.22 9.31
CA ALA A 128 -7.31 18.78 9.49
C ALA A 128 -7.59 18.47 10.96
N ARG A 129 -8.70 17.77 11.23
CA ARG A 129 -9.18 17.41 12.56
C ARG A 129 -9.20 15.91 12.73
N ARG A 130 -8.71 15.43 13.87
CA ARG A 130 -8.58 14.01 14.16
C ARG A 130 -9.74 13.50 14.99
N LEU A 131 -10.51 12.56 14.44
CA LEU A 131 -11.48 11.77 15.20
C LEU A 131 -10.79 10.48 15.67
N PRO A 132 -10.54 10.31 16.97
CA PRO A 132 -10.06 9.03 17.49
C PRO A 132 -11.15 7.96 17.34
N LEU A 133 -10.72 6.76 16.96
CA LEU A 133 -11.50 5.54 16.92
C LEU A 133 -10.81 4.52 17.82
N ASP A 134 -11.54 3.56 18.37
CA ASP A 134 -10.96 2.55 19.26
C ASP A 134 -11.51 1.16 18.93
N GLY A 135 -10.64 0.15 19.08
CA GLY A 135 -11.03 -1.26 19.04
C GLY A 135 -11.57 -1.69 17.68
N LEU A 136 -10.88 -1.29 16.60
CA LEU A 136 -11.20 -1.71 15.25
C LEU A 136 -10.57 -3.08 14.94
N PRO A 137 -11.35 -4.03 14.37
CA PRO A 137 -10.78 -5.27 13.87
C PRO A 137 -9.91 -5.00 12.64
N CYS A 138 -8.93 -5.87 12.36
CA CYS A 138 -8.28 -5.84 11.04
C CYS A 138 -9.33 -6.07 9.93
N GLY A 139 -9.19 -5.35 8.81
CA GLY A 139 -10.06 -5.51 7.66
C GLY A 139 -10.29 -4.23 6.86
N TYR A 140 -11.21 -4.31 5.92
CA TYR A 140 -11.66 -3.21 5.06
C TYR A 140 -13.02 -2.70 5.53
N HIS A 141 -13.08 -1.46 5.97
CA HIS A 141 -14.28 -0.85 6.53
C HIS A 141 -14.71 0.34 5.69
N LYS A 142 -15.98 0.72 5.81
CA LYS A 142 -16.52 1.94 5.22
C LYS A 142 -16.74 2.97 6.30
N PHE A 143 -16.18 4.17 6.13
CA PHE A 143 -16.39 5.30 7.02
C PHE A 143 -17.12 6.41 6.27
N THR A 144 -18.16 6.99 6.86
CA THR A 144 -18.92 8.10 6.28
C THR A 144 -19.04 9.25 7.27
N LEU A 145 -19.05 10.46 6.72
CA LEU A 145 -19.36 11.70 7.42
C LEU A 145 -20.56 12.36 6.73
N ALA A 146 -21.47 12.94 7.49
CA ALA A 146 -22.62 13.66 6.98
C ALA A 146 -22.86 14.92 7.82
N GLY A 147 -22.67 16.08 7.19
CA GLY A 147 -23.07 17.38 7.76
C GLY A 147 -24.32 17.93 7.08
N PRO A 148 -24.64 19.21 7.32
CA PRO A 148 -25.90 19.79 6.84
C PRO A 148 -25.95 19.98 5.31
N GLN A 149 -24.81 20.27 4.68
CA GLN A 149 -24.74 20.58 3.24
C GLN A 149 -24.00 19.52 2.41
N GLN A 150 -23.26 18.62 3.04
CA GLN A 150 -22.47 17.61 2.33
C GLN A 150 -22.26 16.32 3.11
N GLN A 151 -21.82 15.29 2.37
CA GLN A 151 -21.44 13.99 2.89
C GLN A 151 -20.15 13.52 2.22
N ALA A 152 -19.38 12.72 2.93
CA ALA A 152 -18.16 12.09 2.43
C ALA A 152 -18.12 10.62 2.84
N SER A 153 -17.43 9.81 2.05
CA SER A 153 -17.20 8.40 2.34
C SER A 153 -15.75 8.05 2.03
N ALA A 154 -15.19 7.14 2.81
CA ALA A 154 -13.86 6.59 2.60
C ALA A 154 -13.82 5.10 2.94
N THR A 155 -12.84 4.41 2.40
CA THR A 155 -12.41 3.10 2.89
C THR A 155 -11.41 3.31 4.01
N LEU A 156 -11.65 2.64 5.14
CA LEU A 156 -10.73 2.57 6.27
C LEU A 156 -10.17 1.16 6.33
N VAL A 157 -8.86 1.02 6.16
CA VAL A 157 -8.16 -0.26 6.26
C VAL A 157 -7.42 -0.31 7.56
N VAL A 158 -7.69 -1.36 8.34
CA VAL A 158 -6.95 -1.66 9.55
C VAL A 158 -6.08 -2.88 9.25
N ALA A 159 -4.77 -2.66 9.17
CA ALA A 159 -3.78 -3.69 8.88
C ALA A 159 -3.16 -4.20 10.20
N PRO A 160 -2.82 -5.49 10.31
CA PRO A 160 -2.13 -5.99 11.49
C PRO A 160 -0.75 -5.34 11.61
N ALA A 161 -0.30 -5.05 12.84
CA ALA A 161 1.01 -4.45 13.08
C ALA A 161 2.19 -5.34 12.62
N GLN A 162 1.96 -6.64 12.43
CA GLN A 162 2.94 -7.61 11.97
C GLN A 162 2.30 -8.62 11.01
N CYS A 163 3.07 -9.08 10.03
CA CYS A 163 2.67 -10.18 9.16
C CYS A 163 2.54 -11.49 9.96
N TYR A 164 1.75 -12.43 9.44
CA TYR A 164 1.69 -13.78 9.99
C TYR A 164 3.06 -14.47 9.89
N ALA A 165 3.61 -14.88 11.02
CA ALA A 165 4.93 -15.52 11.11
C ALA A 165 4.86 -17.07 11.16
N GLY A 166 3.66 -17.66 11.03
CA GLY A 166 3.49 -19.10 11.23
C GLY A 166 3.53 -19.53 12.70
N ASN A 167 3.66 -20.83 12.93
CA ASN A 167 3.98 -21.40 14.25
C ASN A 167 5.49 -21.38 14.55
N VAL A 168 6.23 -20.52 13.86
CA VAL A 168 7.66 -20.33 14.07
C VAL A 168 7.78 -19.28 15.14
N GLU A 169 8.45 -19.59 16.26
CA GLU A 169 8.82 -18.51 17.18
C GLU A 169 9.59 -17.47 16.37
N PRO A 170 9.25 -16.18 16.49
CA PRO A 170 9.96 -15.14 15.76
C PRO A 170 11.44 -15.35 16.02
N VAL A 171 12.19 -15.57 14.94
CA VAL A 171 13.64 -15.57 14.99
C VAL A 171 13.98 -14.13 15.36
N SER A 172 13.99 -13.84 16.66
CA SER A 172 14.61 -12.64 17.18
C SER A 172 15.95 -12.54 16.47
N ALA A 173 16.40 -11.34 16.11
CA ALA A 173 17.67 -11.12 15.41
C ALA A 173 18.92 -11.66 16.15
N THR A 174 18.75 -12.43 17.23
CA THR A 174 19.78 -13.29 17.78
C THR A 174 20.07 -14.46 16.81
N PRO A 175 21.34 -14.64 16.41
CA PRO A 175 21.72 -15.74 15.55
C PRO A 175 21.33 -17.08 16.18
N VAL A 176 21.10 -18.08 15.32
CA VAL A 176 20.81 -19.49 15.66
C VAL A 176 22.03 -20.12 16.38
N THR A 177 22.33 -19.65 17.58
CA THR A 177 23.43 -20.11 18.44
C THR A 177 22.92 -20.61 19.78
N GLN A 178 21.63 -20.47 20.08
CA GLN A 178 21.02 -21.15 21.23
C GLN A 178 20.89 -22.65 20.92
N PRO A 179 21.58 -23.53 21.67
CA PRO A 179 21.44 -24.97 21.51
C PRO A 179 19.97 -25.35 21.78
N GLY A 180 19.30 -25.95 20.80
CA GLY A 180 17.94 -26.47 20.94
C GLY A 180 16.85 -25.73 20.14
N LYS A 181 17.14 -24.55 19.55
CA LYS A 181 16.22 -23.91 18.59
C LYS A 181 16.59 -24.34 17.16
N ARG A 182 15.80 -25.23 16.57
CA ARG A 182 15.96 -25.66 15.18
C ARG A 182 15.21 -24.68 14.27
N GLY A 183 15.91 -24.07 13.31
CA GLY A 183 15.27 -23.30 12.24
C GLY A 183 14.52 -24.22 11.27
N LEU A 184 13.59 -23.65 10.49
CA LEU A 184 12.85 -24.43 9.51
C LEU A 184 13.76 -24.93 8.38
N LEU A 185 13.57 -26.17 7.94
CA LEU A 185 14.26 -26.69 6.75
C LEU A 185 13.29 -26.75 5.57
N GLY A 186 13.61 -26.03 4.50
CA GLY A 186 12.87 -26.06 3.24
C GLY A 186 13.76 -26.41 2.05
N ILE A 187 13.13 -26.73 0.93
CA ILE A 187 13.81 -26.86 -0.37
C ILE A 187 13.30 -25.80 -1.35
N SER A 188 14.13 -25.40 -2.30
CA SER A 188 13.70 -24.58 -3.43
C SER A 188 13.57 -25.46 -4.67
N CYS A 189 12.45 -25.35 -5.37
CA CYS A 189 12.13 -26.15 -6.55
C CYS A 189 11.62 -25.25 -7.68
N GLN A 190 12.28 -25.34 -8.83
CA GLN A 190 11.74 -24.83 -10.09
C GLN A 190 10.78 -25.90 -10.62
N LEU A 191 9.47 -25.73 -10.41
CA LEU A 191 8.45 -26.78 -10.62
C LEU A 191 8.54 -27.35 -12.04
N TYR A 192 8.67 -26.49 -13.04
CA TYR A 192 8.76 -26.88 -14.45
C TYR A 192 9.94 -27.83 -14.76
N THR A 193 10.94 -27.94 -13.87
CA THR A 193 12.09 -28.84 -14.05
C THR A 193 11.83 -30.27 -13.58
N LEU A 194 10.76 -30.53 -12.82
CA LEU A 194 10.46 -31.87 -12.31
C LEU A 194 10.15 -32.83 -13.47
N ARG A 195 10.62 -34.08 -13.30
CA ARG A 195 10.39 -35.18 -14.23
C ARG A 195 9.76 -36.34 -13.47
N SER A 196 8.73 -36.91 -14.06
CA SER A 196 8.15 -38.17 -13.62
C SER A 196 7.88 -39.04 -14.85
N ALA A 197 7.59 -40.33 -14.63
CA ALA A 197 7.19 -41.22 -15.72
C ALA A 197 5.83 -40.85 -16.32
N ARG A 198 5.08 -39.95 -15.67
CA ARG A 198 3.73 -39.53 -16.02
C ARG A 198 3.72 -38.20 -16.78
N ASN A 199 4.52 -37.23 -16.35
CA ASN A 199 4.39 -35.86 -16.85
C ASN A 199 4.81 -35.72 -18.31
N TRP A 200 4.34 -34.66 -18.97
CA TRP A 200 4.55 -34.44 -20.41
C TRP A 200 5.86 -33.73 -20.72
N GLY A 201 6.87 -33.96 -19.90
CA GLY A 201 8.19 -33.36 -20.03
C GLY A 201 8.35 -32.00 -19.35
N ILE A 202 7.38 -31.60 -18.54
CA ILE A 202 7.41 -30.44 -17.66
C ILE A 202 6.73 -30.83 -16.36
N GLY A 203 7.25 -30.36 -15.22
CA GLY A 203 6.64 -30.64 -13.92
C GLY A 203 5.28 -29.96 -13.76
N ASP A 204 4.31 -30.67 -13.20
CA ASP A 204 2.96 -30.17 -12.93
C ASP A 204 2.56 -30.30 -11.44
N PHE A 205 1.32 -29.95 -11.10
CA PHE A 205 0.85 -30.00 -9.72
C PHE A 205 0.73 -31.41 -9.14
N THR A 206 0.63 -32.45 -9.96
CA THR A 206 0.69 -33.83 -9.46
C THR A 206 2.13 -34.18 -9.06
N ASP A 207 3.14 -33.76 -9.85
CA ASP A 207 4.54 -33.95 -9.45
C ASP A 207 4.88 -33.16 -8.19
N LEU A 208 4.32 -31.96 -8.03
CA LEU A 208 4.45 -31.16 -6.80
C LEU A 208 3.85 -31.90 -5.59
N GLN A 209 2.67 -32.50 -5.74
CA GLN A 209 2.01 -33.25 -4.67
C GLN A 209 2.87 -34.44 -4.22
N GLU A 210 3.45 -35.18 -5.16
CA GLU A 210 4.38 -36.28 -4.87
C GLU A 210 5.64 -35.77 -4.13
N LEU A 211 6.21 -34.65 -4.59
CA LEU A 211 7.36 -34.01 -3.96
C LEU A 211 7.04 -33.57 -2.52
N VAL A 212 5.87 -32.97 -2.28
CA VAL A 212 5.41 -32.59 -0.93
C VAL A 212 5.39 -33.81 -0.01
N GLY A 213 4.82 -34.94 -0.46
CA GLY A 213 4.79 -36.17 0.33
C GLY A 213 6.19 -36.71 0.64
N TYR A 214 7.08 -36.70 -0.36
CA TYR A 214 8.47 -37.13 -0.21
C TYR A 214 9.26 -36.25 0.80
N CYS A 215 9.06 -34.95 0.72
CA CYS A 215 9.67 -33.93 1.57
C CYS A 215 9.17 -33.99 3.02
N ALA A 216 7.86 -34.05 3.21
CA ALA A 216 7.25 -34.11 4.54
C ALA A 216 7.71 -35.36 5.32
N ALA A 217 7.81 -36.52 4.65
CA ALA A 217 8.32 -37.75 5.24
C ALA A 217 9.80 -37.65 5.72
N ARG A 218 10.52 -36.60 5.32
CA ARG A 218 11.92 -36.33 5.69
C ARG A 218 12.08 -35.10 6.58
N GLY A 219 10.98 -34.52 7.07
CA GLY A 219 11.01 -33.34 7.91
C GLY A 219 11.41 -32.07 7.17
N ILE A 220 11.14 -32.00 5.86
CA ILE A 220 11.17 -30.74 5.11
C ILE A 220 9.81 -30.05 5.32
N GLU A 221 9.84 -28.79 5.75
CA GLU A 221 8.66 -28.07 6.26
C GLU A 221 8.03 -27.16 5.22
N PHE A 222 8.78 -26.77 4.18
CA PHE A 222 8.24 -25.99 3.06
C PHE A 222 8.98 -26.26 1.76
N ILE A 223 8.31 -25.98 0.64
CA ILE A 223 8.87 -25.97 -0.71
C ILE A 223 8.68 -24.57 -1.26
N ALA A 224 9.79 -23.86 -1.52
CA ALA A 224 9.76 -22.59 -2.23
C ALA A 224 9.70 -22.86 -3.74
N LEU A 225 8.72 -22.27 -4.41
CA LEU A 225 8.48 -22.45 -5.84
C LEU A 225 8.89 -21.21 -6.64
N ASN A 226 9.10 -21.39 -7.93
CA ASN A 226 9.02 -20.29 -8.88
C ASN A 226 7.59 -19.71 -8.93
N PRO A 227 7.42 -18.46 -9.38
CA PRO A 227 6.09 -17.91 -9.61
C PRO A 227 5.26 -18.79 -10.56
N LEU A 228 3.97 -18.92 -10.26
CA LEU A 228 3.02 -19.78 -10.97
C LEU A 228 1.91 -18.97 -11.65
N HIS A 229 2.20 -17.72 -11.96
CA HIS A 229 1.32 -16.79 -12.68
C HIS A 229 0.94 -17.31 -14.07
N ALA A 230 -0.09 -16.72 -14.67
CA ALA A 230 -0.48 -17.06 -16.02
C ALA A 230 0.65 -16.72 -16.99
N PRO A 231 1.14 -17.68 -17.79
CA PRO A 231 2.23 -17.41 -18.71
C PRO A 231 1.72 -16.58 -19.89
N ASN A 232 2.64 -15.82 -20.50
CA ASN A 232 2.35 -15.14 -21.74
C ASN A 232 2.40 -16.12 -22.92
N PHE A 233 1.25 -16.37 -23.55
CA PHE A 233 1.10 -17.31 -24.67
C PHE A 233 1.46 -16.71 -26.04
N ALA A 234 2.04 -15.50 -26.10
CA ALA A 234 2.41 -14.86 -27.37
C ALA A 234 3.54 -15.58 -28.14
N GLY A 235 4.25 -16.52 -27.52
CA GLY A 235 5.31 -17.29 -28.16
C GLY A 235 6.12 -18.15 -27.19
N VAL A 236 6.95 -19.04 -27.73
CA VAL A 236 7.76 -19.99 -26.92
C VAL A 236 8.87 -19.31 -26.11
N ASP A 237 9.31 -18.12 -26.52
CA ASP A 237 10.36 -17.36 -25.83
C ASP A 237 9.86 -16.68 -24.54
N PHE A 238 8.54 -16.65 -24.33
CA PHE A 238 7.91 -16.06 -23.14
C PHE A 238 7.77 -17.06 -21.98
N ALA A 239 8.79 -17.90 -21.78
CA ALA A 239 8.80 -18.95 -20.76
C ALA A 239 9.25 -18.47 -19.36
N SER A 240 9.66 -17.20 -19.22
CA SER A 240 10.12 -16.65 -17.93
C SER A 240 8.97 -16.55 -16.92
N PRO A 241 9.06 -17.20 -15.74
CA PRO A 241 8.06 -17.06 -14.68
C PRO A 241 7.94 -15.63 -14.11
N TYR A 242 8.89 -14.74 -14.41
CA TYR A 242 8.95 -13.37 -13.92
C TYR A 242 8.46 -12.34 -14.95
N SER A 243 7.88 -12.80 -16.06
CA SER A 243 7.23 -11.95 -17.06
C SER A 243 5.83 -12.48 -17.38
N PRO A 244 4.93 -12.52 -16.38
CA PRO A 244 3.58 -13.06 -16.53
C PRO A 244 2.66 -12.14 -17.35
N SER A 245 1.47 -12.63 -17.67
CA SER A 245 0.44 -11.84 -18.37
C SER A 245 -0.57 -11.15 -17.46
N ASP A 246 -0.66 -11.55 -16.20
CA ASP A 246 -1.53 -10.98 -15.15
C ASP A 246 -0.85 -9.90 -14.31
#